data_AF-A0A1X1RBQ6-F1
#
_entry.id   AF-A0A1X1RBQ6-F1
#
_cell.length_a   1.000
_cell.length_b   1.000
_cell.length_c   1.000
_cell.angle_alpha   90.00
_cell.angle_beta   90.00
_cell.angle_gamma   90.00
#
_symmetry.space_group_name_H-M   'P 1'
#
loop_
_entity.id
_entity.type
_entity.pdbx_description
1 polymer ?
#
loop_
_entity_poly.entity_id
_entity_poly.type
_entity_poly.pdbx_seq_one_letter_code
_entity_poly.pdbx_strand_id
1 'polypeptide(L)'
;MRAVESSRVILADDASVAPQAIVAATGFATDLDGVVGHLGVLDDRGNPRAGFAGHLRDGMFAIGYGIPPSAPLRAIRRNATRLADRAAAYLST
;
A
#
# COMPACT_ATOMS: atom_id res chain seq x y z
N MET A 1 26.72 -8.73 -8.15
CA MET A 1 26.41 -8.06 -9.43
C MET A 1 25.70 -6.75 -9.13
N ARG A 2 26.18 -5.61 -9.64
CA ARG A 2 25.53 -4.29 -9.46
C ARG A 2 24.89 -3.89 -10.78
N ALA A 3 23.56 -3.77 -10.79
CA ALA A 3 22.80 -3.42 -11.99
C ALA A 3 22.90 -1.92 -12.36
N VAL A 4 23.16 -1.05 -11.38
CA VAL A 4 23.29 0.40 -11.56
C VAL A 4 24.62 0.86 -11.00
N GLU A 5 25.36 1.61 -11.80
CA GLU A 5 26.60 2.29 -11.43
C GLU A 5 26.45 3.80 -11.64
N SER A 6 27.43 4.57 -11.16
CA SER A 6 27.40 6.03 -11.21
C SER A 6 27.27 6.63 -12.62
N SER A 7 27.64 5.91 -13.68
CA SER A 7 27.59 6.40 -15.07
C SER A 7 26.92 5.46 -16.07
N ARG A 8 26.44 4.29 -15.63
CA ARG A 8 25.88 3.28 -16.53
C ARG A 8 24.97 2.29 -15.80
N VAL A 9 24.11 1.65 -16.58
CA VAL A 9 23.27 0.52 -16.16
C VAL A 9 23.78 -0.72 -16.89
N ILE A 10 23.97 -1.80 -16.14
CA ILE A 10 24.37 -3.12 -16.65
C ILE A 10 23.11 -3.96 -16.86
N LEU A 11 22.91 -4.42 -18.09
CA LEU A 11 21.76 -5.23 -18.49
C LEU A 11 22.01 -6.71 -18.19
N ALA A 12 20.96 -7.53 -18.30
CA ALA A 12 21.02 -8.95 -17.98
C ALA A 12 21.92 -9.78 -18.93
N ASP A 13 22.26 -9.22 -20.09
CA ASP A 13 23.16 -9.79 -21.10
C ASP A 13 24.59 -9.22 -21.01
N ASP A 14 24.94 -8.62 -19.87
CA ASP A 14 26.22 -7.92 -19.60
C ASP A 14 26.48 -6.68 -20.48
N ALA A 15 25.56 -6.30 -21.36
CA ALA A 15 25.66 -5.03 -22.09
C ALA A 15 25.47 -3.84 -21.14
N SER A 16 25.96 -2.66 -21.55
CA SER A 16 25.81 -1.43 -20.75
C SER A 16 25.23 -0.27 -21.53
N VAL A 17 24.39 0.53 -20.87
CA VAL A 17 23.85 1.79 -21.38
C VAL A 17 24.19 2.94 -20.43
N ALA A 18 24.35 4.16 -20.95
CA ALA A 18 24.72 5.36 -20.18
C ALA A 18 23.58 6.40 -20.19
N PRO A 19 22.50 6.19 -19.41
CA PRO A 19 21.41 7.16 -19.33
C PRO A 19 21.82 8.42 -18.57
N GLN A 20 21.27 9.56 -18.96
CA GLN A 20 21.46 10.83 -18.24
C GLN A 20 20.66 10.91 -16.94
N ALA A 21 19.55 10.16 -16.85
CA ALA A 21 18.69 10.09 -15.69
C ALA A 21 17.97 8.75 -15.61
N ILE A 22 17.59 8.33 -14.40
CA ILE A 22 16.78 7.15 -14.14
C ILE A 22 15.51 7.59 -13.41
N VAL A 23 14.35 7.22 -13.94
CA VAL A 23 13.05 7.47 -13.29
C VAL A 23 12.56 6.17 -12.65
N ALA A 24 12.59 6.11 -11.32
CA ALA A 24 12.08 4.97 -10.57
C ALA A 24 10.55 5.07 -10.41
N ALA A 25 9.81 4.62 -11.43
CA ALA A 25 8.35 4.53 -11.40
C ALA A 25 7.86 3.17 -10.83
N THR A 26 8.49 2.68 -9.76
CA THR A 26 8.30 1.33 -9.21
C THR A 26 7.13 1.20 -8.21
N GLY A 27 6.35 2.27 -8.04
CA GLY A 27 5.21 2.31 -7.13
C GLY A 27 5.58 2.76 -5.71
N PHE A 28 4.70 2.49 -4.76
CA PHE A 28 4.81 2.90 -3.36
C PHE A 28 4.58 1.71 -2.42
N ALA A 29 5.27 1.69 -1.28
CA ALA A 29 4.93 0.83 -0.16
C ALA A 29 3.82 1.47 0.68
N THR A 30 3.08 0.67 1.45
CA THR A 30 2.08 1.18 2.40
C THR A 30 2.72 1.90 3.58
N ASP A 31 3.94 1.51 3.94
CA ASP A 31 4.76 2.04 5.03
C ASP A 31 4.03 2.12 6.38
N LEU A 32 3.13 1.16 6.62
CA LEU A 32 2.30 1.09 7.83
C LEU A 32 3.00 0.37 8.99
N ASP A 33 4.06 -0.39 8.73
CA ASP A 33 4.69 -1.24 9.74
C ASP A 33 5.22 -0.43 10.93
N GLY A 34 5.88 0.71 10.65
CA GLY A 34 6.37 1.62 11.69
C GLY A 34 5.28 2.35 12.48
N VAL A 35 4.04 2.39 11.99
CA VAL A 35 2.92 3.11 12.62
C VAL A 35 2.02 2.14 13.40
N VAL A 36 1.64 1.02 12.78
CA VAL A 36 0.65 0.06 13.31
C VAL A 36 1.10 -1.40 13.24
N GLY A 37 2.32 -1.69 12.77
CA GLY A 37 2.82 -3.06 12.62
C GLY A 37 2.90 -3.83 13.95
N HIS A 38 3.26 -3.15 15.03
CA HIS A 38 3.26 -3.69 16.40
C HIS A 38 1.87 -4.16 16.88
N LEU A 39 0.79 -3.74 16.20
CA LEU A 39 -0.57 -4.18 16.49
C LEU A 39 -0.92 -5.50 15.77
N GLY A 40 -0.05 -6.09 14.93
CA GLY A 40 -0.33 -7.37 14.27
C GLY A 40 -1.52 -7.34 13.29
N VAL A 41 -1.90 -6.15 12.82
CA VAL A 41 -3.06 -5.93 11.91
C VAL A 41 -2.69 -5.92 10.43
N LEU A 42 -1.40 -6.03 10.13
CA LEU A 42 -0.87 -6.05 8.77
C LEU A 42 -0.58 -7.49 8.32
N ASP A 43 -0.70 -7.74 7.02
CA ASP A 43 -0.22 -8.96 6.36
C ASP A 43 1.29 -8.91 6.13
N ASP A 44 1.85 -10.00 5.60
CA ASP A 44 3.29 -10.14 5.37
C ASP A 44 3.84 -9.16 4.31
N ARG A 45 2.95 -8.43 3.62
CA ARG A 45 3.27 -7.38 2.65
C ARG A 45 3.04 -5.97 3.21
N GLY A 46 2.71 -5.84 4.50
CA GLY A 46 2.43 -4.57 5.15
C GLY A 46 1.06 -3.96 4.83
N ASN A 47 0.13 -4.73 4.25
CA ASN A 47 -1.23 -4.25 3.97
C ASN A 47 -2.17 -4.56 5.14
N PRO A 48 -3.19 -3.71 5.40
CA PRO A 48 -4.22 -4.03 6.38
C PRO A 48 -4.94 -5.34 6.06
N ARG A 49 -5.04 -6.25 7.04
CA ARG A 49 -5.71 -7.56 6.88
C ARG A 49 -7.21 -7.44 6.56
N ALA A 50 -7.82 -6.29 6.83
CA ALA A 50 -9.22 -6.00 6.48
C ALA A 50 -9.47 -5.80 4.97
N GLY A 51 -8.42 -5.89 4.14
CA GLY A 51 -8.51 -5.67 2.71
C GLY A 51 -8.70 -4.19 2.36
N PHE A 52 -9.42 -3.92 1.26
CA PHE A 52 -9.54 -2.54 0.75
C PHE A 52 -10.27 -1.58 1.70
N ALA A 53 -11.27 -2.07 2.45
CA ALA A 53 -12.01 -1.27 3.42
C ALA A 53 -12.64 -2.18 4.50
N GLY A 54 -12.35 -1.96 5.77
CA GLY A 54 -12.92 -2.78 6.83
C GLY A 54 -12.41 -2.47 8.24
N HIS A 55 -12.99 -3.19 9.21
CA HIS A 55 -12.57 -3.17 10.62
C HIS A 55 -11.35 -4.07 10.81
N LEU A 56 -10.35 -3.59 11.54
CA LEU A 56 -9.14 -4.36 11.86
C LEU A 56 -9.29 -5.02 13.23
N ARG A 57 -9.27 -4.22 14.30
CA ARG A 57 -9.52 -4.63 15.70
C ARG A 57 -9.70 -3.39 16.57
N ASP A 58 -10.25 -3.55 17.78
CA ASP A 58 -10.24 -2.52 18.84
C ASP A 58 -10.62 -1.11 18.36
N GLY A 59 -11.70 -1.00 17.57
CA GLY A 59 -12.16 0.28 17.01
C GLY A 59 -11.30 0.88 15.90
N MET A 60 -10.27 0.19 15.42
CA MET A 60 -9.45 0.60 14.29
C MET A 60 -10.04 0.13 12.96
N PHE A 61 -10.15 1.05 12.01
CA PHE A 61 -10.68 0.79 10.67
C PHE A 61 -9.67 1.25 9.61
N ALA A 62 -9.64 0.57 8.46
CA ALA A 62 -8.81 0.94 7.33
C ALA A 62 -9.64 1.06 6.05
N ILE A 63 -9.24 1.96 5.15
CA ILE A 63 -9.84 2.14 3.82
C ILE A 63 -8.78 2.66 2.84
N GLY A 64 -8.86 2.20 1.59
CA GLY A 64 -8.05 2.73 0.49
C GLY A 64 -6.73 2.01 0.22
N TYR A 65 -6.46 0.91 0.91
CA TYR A 65 -5.23 0.12 0.70
C TYR A 65 -5.46 -0.98 -0.36
N GLY A 66 -4.64 -0.96 -1.41
CA GLY A 66 -4.74 -1.87 -2.57
C GLY A 66 -5.42 -1.24 -3.78
N ILE A 67 -5.41 -1.97 -4.91
CA ILE A 67 -5.94 -1.49 -6.20
C ILE A 67 -7.17 -2.32 -6.59
N PRO A 68 -8.39 -1.85 -6.29
CA PRO A 68 -9.60 -2.57 -6.66
C PRO A 68 -9.87 -2.44 -8.17
N PRO A 69 -10.48 -3.45 -8.81
CA PRO A 69 -10.83 -3.41 -10.24
C PRO A 69 -11.71 -2.22 -10.63
N SER A 70 -12.50 -1.71 -9.69
CA SER A 70 -13.46 -0.63 -9.91
C SER A 70 -12.89 0.79 -9.82
N ALA A 71 -11.56 0.95 -9.89
CA ALA A 71 -10.79 2.15 -9.59
C ALA A 71 -10.81 2.56 -8.09
N PRO A 72 -9.65 2.99 -7.53
CA PRO A 72 -9.52 3.31 -6.10
C PRO A 72 -10.50 4.39 -5.62
N LEU A 73 -10.62 5.53 -6.30
CA LEU A 73 -11.48 6.64 -5.85
C LEU A 73 -12.96 6.25 -5.77
N ARG A 74 -13.46 5.53 -6.77
CA ARG A 74 -14.84 5.02 -6.77
C ARG A 74 -15.06 3.98 -5.68
N ALA A 75 -14.07 3.12 -5.45
CA ALA A 75 -14.14 2.13 -4.39
C ALA A 75 -14.11 2.76 -3.00
N ILE A 76 -13.30 3.80 -2.76
CA ILE A 76 -13.29 4.57 -1.51
C ILE A 76 -14.69 5.15 -1.28
N ARG A 77 -15.23 5.89 -2.26
CA ARG A 77 -16.57 6.49 -2.16
C ARG A 77 -17.64 5.46 -1.77
N ARG A 78 -17.63 4.29 -2.40
CA ARG A 78 -18.63 3.23 -2.13
C ARG A 78 -18.52 2.63 -0.73
N ASN A 79 -17.34 2.61 -0.14
CA ASN A 79 -17.10 1.98 1.15
C ASN A 79 -17.11 2.98 2.32
N ALA A 80 -16.80 4.26 2.09
CA ALA A 80 -16.62 5.25 3.15
C ALA A 80 -17.83 5.38 4.08
N THR A 81 -19.05 5.57 3.54
CA THR A 81 -20.26 5.71 4.37
C THR A 81 -20.51 4.47 5.21
N ARG A 82 -20.43 3.28 4.61
CA ARG A 82 -20.64 2.01 5.32
C ARG A 82 -19.59 1.78 6.42
N LEU A 83 -18.35 2.21 6.18
CA LEU A 83 -17.28 2.10 7.17
C LEU A 83 -17.50 3.10 8.33
N ALA A 84 -17.97 4.31 8.03
CA ALA A 84 -18.35 5.30 9.04
C ALA A 84 -19.52 4.79 9.91
N ASP A 85 -20.55 4.18 9.32
CA ASP A 85 -21.66 3.58 10.07
C ASP A 85 -21.17 2.49 11.03
N ARG A 86 -20.21 1.66 10.59
CA ARG A 86 -19.58 0.63 11.44
C ARG A 86 -18.76 1.24 12.58
N ALA A 87 -18.04 2.32 12.30
CA ALA A 87 -17.29 3.03 13.34
C ALA A 87 -18.24 3.65 14.38
N ALA A 88 -19.33 4.29 13.95
CA ALA A 88 -20.35 4.83 14.85
C ALA A 88 -21.01 3.75 15.71
N ALA A 89 -21.33 2.59 15.11
CA ALA A 89 -21.87 1.44 15.85
C ALA A 89 -20.89 0.92 16.91
N TYR A 90 -19.60 0.82 16.60
CA TYR A 90 -18.57 0.41 17.57
C TYR A 90 -18.51 1.36 18.78
N LEU A 91 -18.61 2.68 18.55
CA LEU A 91 -18.58 3.69 19.62
C LEU A 91 -19.84 3.70 20.49
N SER A 92 -20.92 3.06 20.05
CA SER A 92 -22.18 2.97 20.79
C SER A 92 -22.24 1.73 21.70
N THR A 93 -21.15 0.95 21.76
CA THR A 93 -21.01 -0.26 22.57
C THR A 93 -20.23 0.04 23.84
#